data_AF-A0A6N3X8E6-F1
#
_entry.id   AF-A0A6N3X8E6-F1
#
_cell.length_a   1.000
_cell.length_b   1.000
_cell.length_c   1.000
_cell.angle_alpha   90.00
_cell.angle_beta   90.00
_cell.angle_gamma   90.00
#
_symmetry.space_group_name_H-M   'P 1'
#
loop_
_entity.id
_entity.type
_entity.pdbx_description
1 polymer ?
#
loop_
_entity_poly.entity_id
_entity_poly.type
_entity_poly.pdbx_seq_one_letter_code
_entity_poly.pdbx_strand_id
1 'polypeptide(L)'
;TRRLSACLRDMDYFLRYASYALVAGDNRILDERVLGGLNETYKSLGVPTGPTARSITLMADVVEEMLVDAGIPAGPLVRAPFQHLARGLAEANVRNR
;
A
#
# COMPACT_ATOMS: atom_id res chain seq x y z
N THR A 1 -0.32 -20.94 10.89
CA THR A 1 0.66 -19.91 10.44
C THR A 1 0.67 -19.63 8.93
N ARG A 2 -0.03 -20.37 8.04
CA ARG A 2 -0.09 -20.09 6.58
C ARG A 2 -0.67 -18.72 6.17
N ARG A 3 -1.78 -18.30 6.81
CA ARG A 3 -2.46 -17.02 6.48
C ARG A 3 -1.62 -15.80 6.84
N LEU A 4 -0.87 -15.89 7.93
CA LEU A 4 0.06 -14.82 8.35
C LEU A 4 1.16 -14.61 7.30
N SER A 5 1.81 -15.69 6.85
CA SER A 5 2.86 -15.60 5.81
C SER A 5 2.33 -15.02 4.50
N ALA A 6 1.11 -15.36 4.10
CA ALA A 6 0.47 -14.77 2.92
C ALA A 6 0.21 -13.26 3.10
N CYS A 7 -0.24 -12.84 4.27
CA CYS A 7 -0.44 -11.42 4.60
C CYS A 7 0.87 -10.63 4.57
N LEU A 8 1.95 -11.15 5.16
CA LEU A 8 3.26 -10.49 5.14
C LEU A 8 3.80 -10.35 3.71
N ARG A 9 3.62 -11.38 2.88
CA ARG A 9 3.98 -11.31 1.45
C ARG A 9 3.23 -10.21 0.70
N ASP A 10 1.96 -9.97 1.03
CA ASP A 10 1.20 -8.85 0.44
C ASP A 10 1.79 -7.50 0.89
N MET A 11 2.26 -7.38 2.14
CA MET A 11 2.95 -6.17 2.61
C MET A 11 4.25 -5.91 1.84
N ASP A 12 5.06 -6.94 1.60
CA ASP A 12 6.26 -6.83 0.75
C ASP A 12 5.90 -6.39 -0.69
N TYR A 13 4.77 -6.88 -1.21
CA TYR A 13 4.27 -6.50 -2.54
C TYR A 13 3.92 -5.01 -2.60
N PHE A 14 3.22 -4.47 -1.59
CA PHE A 14 2.89 -3.05 -1.53
C PHE A 14 4.13 -2.17 -1.39
N LEU A 15 5.06 -2.51 -0.49
CA LEU A 15 6.31 -1.77 -0.32
C LEU A 15 7.10 -1.69 -1.63
N ARG A 16 7.27 -2.84 -2.29
CA ARG A 16 8.02 -2.94 -3.55
C ARG A 16 7.45 -2.06 -4.65
N TYR A 17 6.13 -2.11 -4.87
CA TYR A 17 5.50 -1.29 -5.91
C TYR A 17 5.44 0.19 -5.54
N ALA A 18 5.26 0.52 -4.26
CA ALA A 18 5.38 1.89 -3.78
C ALA A 18 6.78 2.48 -4.07
N SER A 19 7.84 1.69 -3.87
CA SER A 19 9.21 2.09 -4.24
C SER A 19 9.36 2.30 -5.75
N TYR A 20 8.74 1.47 -6.58
CA TYR A 20 8.77 1.68 -8.04
C TYR A 20 8.07 2.97 -8.46
N ALA A 21 6.90 3.25 -7.89
CA ALA A 21 6.17 4.49 -8.15
C ALA A 21 6.97 5.72 -7.68
N LEU A 22 7.65 5.62 -6.53
CA LEU A 22 8.51 6.67 -6.02
C LEU A 22 9.67 6.99 -6.98
N VAL A 23 10.35 5.95 -7.49
CA VAL A 23 11.44 6.11 -8.48
C VAL A 23 10.92 6.63 -9.81
N ALA A 24 9.74 6.18 -10.25
CA ALA A 24 9.12 6.64 -11.50
C ALA A 24 8.56 8.07 -11.40
N GLY A 25 8.29 8.57 -10.20
CA GLY A 25 7.62 9.85 -9.97
C GLY A 25 6.13 9.84 -10.38
N ASP A 26 5.52 8.65 -10.53
CA ASP A 26 4.15 8.47 -11.01
C ASP A 26 3.51 7.21 -10.40
N ASN A 27 2.22 7.29 -10.10
CA ASN A 27 1.40 6.24 -9.51
C ASN A 27 0.76 5.30 -10.55
N ARG A 28 0.87 5.56 -11.86
CA ARG A 28 0.28 4.70 -12.91
C ARG A 28 0.60 3.22 -12.76
N ILE A 29 1.82 2.88 -12.35
CA ILE A 29 2.21 1.48 -12.11
C ILE A 29 1.39 0.84 -10.98
N LEU A 30 1.00 1.61 -9.97
CA LEU A 30 0.15 1.15 -8.88
C LEU A 30 -1.25 0.85 -9.39
N ASP A 31 -1.81 1.72 -10.26
CA ASP A 31 -3.14 1.50 -10.84
C ASP A 31 -3.17 0.25 -11.72
N GLU A 32 -2.22 0.14 -12.65
CA GLU A 32 -2.20 -0.92 -13.65
C GLU A 32 -1.78 -2.29 -13.09
N ARG A 33 -0.90 -2.33 -12.08
CA ARG A 33 -0.28 -3.59 -11.58
C ARG A 33 -0.68 -3.98 -10.17
N VAL A 34 -1.23 -3.06 -9.38
CA VAL A 34 -1.60 -3.31 -7.99
C VAL A 34 -3.10 -3.17 -7.79
N LEU A 35 -3.69 -2.00 -8.07
CA LEU A 35 -5.08 -1.71 -7.74
C LEU A 35 -6.06 -2.35 -8.72
N GLY A 36 -5.68 -2.53 -9.98
CA GLY A 36 -6.46 -3.20 -11.01
C GLY A 36 -6.89 -4.62 -10.60
N GLY A 37 -8.16 -4.79 -10.23
CA GLY A 37 -8.75 -6.09 -9.86
C GLY A 37 -8.43 -6.60 -8.44
N LEU A 38 -7.68 -5.83 -7.64
CA LEU A 38 -7.29 -6.25 -6.29
C LEU A 38 -8.48 -6.33 -5.33
N ASN A 39 -9.42 -5.39 -5.44
CA ASN A 39 -10.64 -5.42 -4.63
C ASN A 39 -11.45 -6.71 -4.85
N GLU A 40 -11.66 -7.09 -6.11
CA GLU A 40 -12.41 -8.31 -6.44
C GLU A 40 -11.68 -9.56 -5.96
N THR A 41 -10.35 -9.57 -6.06
CA THR A 41 -9.51 -10.65 -5.53
C THR A 41 -9.66 -10.78 -4.01
N TYR A 42 -9.53 -9.68 -3.27
CA TYR A 42 -9.66 -9.67 -1.82
C TYR A 42 -11.07 -10.03 -1.35
N LYS A 43 -12.10 -9.57 -2.07
CA LYS A 43 -13.50 -9.95 -1.82
C LYS A 43 -13.70 -11.45 -2.02
N SER A 44 -13.20 -12.03 -3.12
CA SER A 44 -13.27 -13.46 -3.40
C SER A 44 -12.58 -14.32 -2.32
N LEU A 45 -11.48 -13.82 -1.76
CA LEU A 45 -10.70 -14.51 -0.72
C LEU A 45 -11.20 -14.21 0.72
N GLY A 46 -12.19 -13.32 0.90
CA GLY A 46 -12.68 -12.89 2.20
C GLY A 46 -11.67 -12.05 3.00
N VAL A 47 -10.76 -11.36 2.33
CA VAL A 47 -9.73 -10.51 2.95
C VAL A 47 -10.32 -9.11 3.20
N PRO A 48 -10.31 -8.60 4.45
CA PRO A 48 -10.81 -7.27 4.74
C PRO A 48 -9.85 -6.19 4.24
N THR A 49 -10.33 -5.24 3.43
CA THR A 49 -9.51 -4.17 2.84
C THR A 49 -9.12 -3.07 3.82
N GLY A 50 -9.95 -2.81 4.83
CA GLY A 50 -9.69 -1.77 5.85
C GLY A 50 -8.38 -1.99 6.63
N PRO A 51 -8.14 -3.17 7.22
CA PRO A 51 -6.86 -3.50 7.85
C PRO A 51 -5.68 -3.37 6.90
N THR A 52 -5.80 -3.83 5.65
CA THR A 52 -4.74 -3.71 4.65
C THR A 52 -4.40 -2.25 4.35
N ALA A 53 -5.40 -1.40 4.13
CA ALA A 53 -5.20 0.03 3.91
C ALA A 53 -4.50 0.70 5.11
N ARG A 54 -4.91 0.33 6.34
CA ARG A 54 -4.25 0.81 7.56
C ARG A 54 -2.79 0.35 7.66
N SER A 55 -2.51 -0.91 7.33
CA SER A 55 -1.14 -1.44 7.31
C SER A 55 -0.24 -0.70 6.33
N ILE A 56 -0.75 -0.33 5.15
CA ILE A 56 -0.01 0.48 4.17
C ILE A 56 0.29 1.88 4.71
N THR A 57 -0.65 2.53 5.40
CA THR A 57 -0.40 3.83 6.03
C THR A 57 0.69 3.74 7.10
N LEU A 58 0.63 2.73 7.98
CA LEU A 58 1.64 2.51 9.02
C LEU A 58 3.02 2.20 8.42
N MET A 59 3.05 1.47 7.30
CA MET A 59 4.29 1.23 6.56
C MET A 59 4.90 2.54 6.06
N ALA A 60 4.08 3.49 5.59
CA ALA A 60 4.55 4.81 5.21
C ALA A 60 5.17 5.57 6.40
N ASP A 61 4.54 5.50 7.57
CA ASP A 61 5.04 6.13 8.80
C ASP A 61 6.44 5.60 9.16
N VAL A 62 6.62 4.27 9.17
CA VAL A 62 7.92 3.62 9.43
C VAL A 62 8.97 4.02 8.40
N VAL A 63 8.61 4.07 7.11
CA VAL A 63 9.56 4.49 6.06
C VAL A 63 10.00 5.94 6.26
N GLU A 64 9.08 6.84 6.64
CA GLU A 64 9.44 8.23 6.94
C GLU A 64 10.34 8.36 8.16
N GLU A 65 10.05 7.63 9.24
CA GLU A 65 10.90 7.55 10.44
C GLU A 65 12.32 7.10 10.06
N MET A 66 12.44 6.02 9.27
CA MET A 66 13.73 5.52 8.82
C MET A 66 14.51 6.52 7.95
N LEU A 67 13.82 7.30 7.12
CA LEU A 67 14.48 8.34 6.32
C LEU A 67 15.00 9.48 7.20
N VAL A 68 14.20 9.92 8.16
CA VAL A 68 14.60 10.95 9.13
C VAL A 68 15.83 10.49 9.92
N ASP A 69 15.84 9.25 10.40
CA ASP A 69 16.99 8.65 11.10
C ASP A 69 18.24 8.58 10.22
N ALA A 70 18.07 8.41 8.90
CA ALA A 70 19.14 8.46 7.92
C ALA A 70 19.57 9.89 7.52
N GLY A 71 18.99 10.93 8.13
CA GLY A 71 19.25 12.33 7.81
C GLY A 71 18.63 12.80 6.48
N ILE A 72 17.70 12.02 5.93
CA ILE A 72 16.96 12.36 4.71
C ILE A 72 15.62 12.97 5.14
N PRO A 73 15.30 14.22 4.76
CA PRO A 73 14.01 14.80 5.10
C PRO A 73 12.89 14.02 4.42
N ALA A 74 12.03 13.41 5.24
CA ALA A 74 10.80 12.78 4.78
C ALA A 74 9.83 13.87 4.29
N GLY A 75 9.61 13.92 2.98
CA GLY A 75 8.68 14.85 2.33
C GLY A 75 7.40 14.16 1.85
N PRO A 76 6.38 14.94 1.44
CA PRO A 76 5.11 14.42 0.90
C PRO A 76 5.29 13.43 -0.26
N LEU A 77 6.42 13.54 -0.97
CA LEU A 77 6.80 12.67 -2.08
C LEU A 77 6.88 11.20 -1.67
N VAL A 78 7.48 10.90 -0.51
CA VAL A 78 7.66 9.52 -0.03
C VAL A 78 6.31 8.92 0.34
N ARG A 79 5.44 9.72 0.95
CA ARG A 79 4.11 9.29 1.39
C ARG A 79 3.12 9.07 0.26
N ALA A 80 3.28 9.78 -0.86
CA ALA A 80 2.30 9.83 -1.93
C ALA A 80 1.94 8.45 -2.53
N PRO A 81 2.90 7.55 -2.86
CA PRO A 81 2.58 6.20 -3.33
C PRO A 81 1.78 5.37 -2.32
N PHE A 82 2.15 5.42 -1.04
CA PHE A 82 1.44 4.69 0.02
C PHE A 82 0.01 5.22 0.23
N GLN A 83 -0.16 6.54 0.21
CA GLN A 83 -1.48 7.17 0.27
C GLN A 83 -2.35 6.83 -0.94
N HIS A 84 -1.75 6.70 -2.13
CA HIS A 84 -2.47 6.28 -3.33
C HIS A 84 -3.01 4.85 -3.18
N LEU A 85 -2.15 3.92 -2.75
CA LEU A 85 -2.55 2.53 -2.46
C LEU A 85 -3.63 2.44 -1.37
N ALA A 86 -3.43 3.12 -0.25
CA ALA A 86 -4.36 3.09 0.88
C ALA A 86 -5.74 3.64 0.50
N ARG A 87 -5.79 4.75 -0.28
CA ARG A 87 -7.05 5.30 -0.79
C ARG A 87 -7.75 4.35 -1.76
N GLY A 88 -7.02 3.78 -2.73
CA GLY A 88 -7.57 2.82 -3.67
C GLY A 88 -8.24 1.62 -3.01
N LEU A 89 -7.67 1.13 -1.90
CA LEU A 89 -8.25 0.06 -1.10
C LEU A 89 -9.41 0.52 -0.19
N ALA A 90 -9.32 1.73 0.38
CA ALA A 90 -10.34 2.27 1.28
C ALA A 90 -11.64 2.61 0.56
N GLU A 91 -11.57 3.17 -0.65
CA GLU A 91 -12.76 3.47 -1.47
C GLU A 91 -13.57 2.21 -1.79
N ALA A 92 -12.88 1.08 -1.96
CA ALA A 92 -13.50 -0.20 -2.24
C ALA A 92 -14.27 -0.75 -1.02
N ASN A 93 -13.93 -0.30 0.19
CA ASN A 93 -14.63 -0.63 1.43
C ASN A 93 -15.93 0.17 1.61
N VAL A 94 -15.96 1.46 1.22
CA VAL A 94 -17.13 2.34 1.37
C VAL A 94 -18.24 2.00 0.38
N ARG A 95 -17.88 1.64 -0.87
CA ARG A 95 -18.86 1.27 -1.92
C ARG A 95 -19.60 -0.05 -1.66
N ASN A 96 -19.24 -0.79 -0.61
CA ASN A 96 -19.79 -2.10 -0.29
C ASN A 96 -20.52 -2.13 1.08
N ARG A 97 -20.92 -0.97 1.61
CA ARG A 97 -21.87 -0.87 2.73
C ARG A 97 -23.27 -0.55 2.21
#